data_AF-A0A349M9U6-F1
#
_entry.id   AF-A0A349M9U6-F1
#
_cell.length_a   1.000
_cell.length_b   1.000
_cell.length_c   1.000
_cell.angle_alpha   90.00
_cell.angle_beta   90.00
_cell.angle_gamma   90.00
#
_symmetry.space_group_name_H-M   'P 1'
#
loop_
_entity.id
_entity.type
_entity.pdbx_description
1 polymer ?
#
loop_
_entity_poly.entity_id
_entity_poly.type
_entity_poly.pdbx_seq_one_letter_code
_entity_poly.pdbx_strand_id
1 'polypeptide(L)' 'MCGRYVTVSPIKAVEQRFNVKASKPWNSNTNVSHGDCAPVVASDNPKEVQLMQFGFTPGWAKKQYYMINARA' A
#
# COMPACT_ATOMS: atom_id res chain seq x y z
N MET A 1 -16.49 0.14 -6.80
CA MET A 1 -15.33 -0.79 -6.86
C MET A 1 -14.14 0.03 -7.29
N CYS A 2 -13.08 0.12 -6.48
CA CYS A 2 -11.90 0.92 -6.79
C CYS A 2 -10.79 0.00 -7.30
N GLY A 3 -10.31 0.22 -8.52
CA GLY A 3 -9.31 -0.66 -9.17
C GLY A 3 -7.94 -0.02 -9.43
N ARG A 4 -7.86 1.31 -9.38
CA ARG A 4 -6.64 2.09 -9.60
C ARG A 4 -6.64 3.35 -8.75
N TYR A 5 -5.46 3.84 -8.38
CA TYR A 5 -5.29 5.09 -7.66
C TYR A 5 -3.87 5.66 -7.87
N VAL A 6 -3.59 6.82 -7.27
CA VAL A 6 -2.30 7.50 -7.39
C VAL A 6 -1.61 7.66 -6.04
N THR A 7 -0.28 7.58 -6.02
CA THR A 7 0.59 7.86 -4.89
C THR A 7 1.63 8.89 -5.31
N VAL A 8 1.20 10.14 -5.53
CA VAL A 8 2.08 11.22 -6.05
C VAL A 8 2.64 12.13 -4.97
N SER A 9 2.14 12.04 -3.73
CA SER A 9 2.62 12.87 -2.63
C SER A 9 4.07 12.52 -2.26
N PRO A 10 4.93 13.53 -2.00
CA PRO A 10 6.28 13.29 -1.52
C PRO A 10 6.28 12.53 -0.19
N ILE A 11 7.28 11.68 0.02
CA ILE A 11 7.45 10.87 1.25
C ILE A 11 7.35 11.74 2.51
N LYS A 12 8.06 12.88 2.53
CA LYS A 12 8.04 13.83 3.66
C LYS A 12 6.63 14.31 4.03
N ALA A 13 5.76 14.52 3.04
CA ALA A 13 4.39 14.95 3.28
C ALA A 13 3.55 13.82 3.92
N VAL A 14 3.80 12.57 3.54
CA VAL A 14 3.17 11.39 4.14
C VAL A 14 3.65 11.20 5.57
N GLU A 15 4.96 11.26 5.81
CA GLU A 15 5.58 11.14 7.14
C GLU A 15 5.01 12.17 8.12
N GLN A 16 4.93 13.43 7.71
CA GLN A 16 4.37 14.50 8.54
C GLN A 16 2.86 14.32 8.79
N ARG A 17 2.09 13.99 7.76
CA ARG A 17 0.63 13.87 7.86
C ARG A 17 0.20 12.74 8.79
N PHE A 18 0.90 11.62 8.74
CA PHE A 18 0.54 10.42 9.50
C PHE A 18 1.43 10.19 10.74
N ASN A 19 2.41 11.07 11.00
CA ASN A 19 3.39 10.94 12.09
C ASN A 19 4.10 9.58 12.09
N VAL A 20 4.58 9.18 10.91
CA VAL A 20 5.26 7.91 10.63
C VAL A 20 6.61 8.16 9.96
N LYS A 21 7.46 7.13 9.91
CA LYS A 21 8.72 7.15 9.15
C LYS A 21 8.69 6.13 8.02
N ALA A 22 9.24 6.49 6.87
CA ALA A 22 9.45 5.54 5.78
C ALA A 22 10.71 4.72 6.03
N SER A 23 10.62 3.39 6.13
CA SER A 23 11.82 2.54 6.21
C SER A 23 12.54 2.39 4.87
N LYS A 24 11.80 2.49 3.77
CA LYS A 24 12.33 2.46 2.41
C LYS A 24 11.75 3.60 1.59
N PRO A 25 12.56 4.25 0.74
CA PRO A 25 12.02 5.22 -0.21
C PRO A 25 11.11 4.51 -1.23
N TRP A 26 10.03 5.17 -1.63
CA TRP A 26 9.20 4.75 -2.76
C TRP A 26 9.05 5.89 -3.76
N ASN A 27 8.89 5.52 -5.04
CA ASN A 27 8.66 6.47 -6.10
C ASN A 27 7.18 6.83 -6.18
N SER A 28 6.91 8.04 -6.67
CA SER A 28 5.55 8.41 -7.01
C SER A 28 5.01 7.49 -8.11
N ASN A 29 3.77 7.05 -7.96
CA ASN A 29 3.09 6.25 -8.99
C ASN A 29 1.76 6.91 -9.35
N THR A 30 1.64 7.37 -10.59
CA THR A 30 0.43 8.02 -11.11
C THR A 30 -0.65 7.02 -11.53
N ASN A 31 -0.37 5.73 -11.40
CA ASN A 31 -1.21 4.69 -11.96
C ASN A 31 -1.05 3.35 -11.21
N VAL A 32 -1.22 3.35 -9.88
CA VAL A 32 -1.12 2.13 -9.07
C VAL A 32 -2.18 1.11 -9.50
N SER A 33 -1.74 -0.11 -9.80
CA SER A 33 -2.54 -1.25 -10.21
C SER A 33 -2.51 -2.37 -9.17
N HIS A 34 -3.44 -3.31 -9.30
CA HIS A 34 -3.36 -4.59 -8.60
C HIS A 34 -2.01 -5.27 -8.87
N GLY A 35 -1.41 -5.82 -7.83
CA GLY A 35 -0.09 -6.44 -7.88
C GLY A 35 1.08 -5.49 -7.60
N ASP A 36 0.91 -4.18 -7.75
CA ASP A 36 1.94 -3.19 -7.43
C ASP A 36 2.15 -3.10 -5.91
N CYS A 37 3.39 -2.82 -5.49
CA CYS A 37 3.68 -2.46 -4.10
C CYS A 37 3.34 -0.99 -3.86
N ALA A 38 2.58 -0.71 -2.80
CA ALA A 38 2.14 0.62 -2.40
C ALA A 38 2.41 0.88 -0.91
N PRO A 39 2.59 2.15 -0.51
CA PRO A 39 2.82 2.52 0.89
C PRO A 39 1.56 2.30 1.73
N VAL A 40 1.70 1.57 2.83
CA VAL A 40 0.66 1.26 3.82
C VAL A 40 1.23 1.45 5.22
N VAL A 41 0.44 2.04 6.12
CA VAL A 41 0.71 2.02 7.56
C VAL A 41 -0.19 0.94 8.15
N ALA A 42 0.40 -0.19 8.55
CA ALA A 42 -0.32 -1.34 9.09
C ALA A 42 -0.17 -1.43 10.63
N SER A 43 -1.06 -2.20 11.26
CA SER A 43 -1.15 -2.29 12.73
C SER A 43 0.02 -3.02 13.39
N ASP A 44 0.73 -3.86 12.65
CA ASP A 44 1.93 -4.56 13.09
C ASP A 44 3.13 -3.62 13.27
N ASN A 45 3.18 -2.52 12.51
CA ASN A 45 4.15 -1.44 12.69
C ASN A 45 3.51 -0.06 12.44
N PRO A 46 2.79 0.49 13.44
CA PRO A 46 1.94 1.67 13.25
C PRO A 46 2.70 2.99 13.12
N LYS A 47 4.02 2.99 13.34
CA LYS A 47 4.89 4.18 13.21
C LYS A 47 5.73 4.17 11.94
N GLU A 48 5.52 3.19 11.07
CA GLU A 48 6.32 2.98 9.87
C GLU A 48 5.44 2.87 8.64
N VAL A 49 5.91 3.44 7.53
CA VAL A 49 5.34 3.16 6.21
C VAL A 49 6.00 1.91 5.64
N GLN A 50 5.18 0.91 5.35
CA GLN A 50 5.57 -0.37 4.78
C GLN A 50 5.12 -0.44 3.31
N LEU A 51 5.90 -1.11 2.46
CA LEU A 51 5.46 -1.39 1.08
C LEU A 51 4.74 -2.73 1.04
N MET A 52 3.44 -2.71 0.75
CA MET A 52 2.59 -3.89 0.67
C MET A 52 1.96 -4.00 -0.72
N GLN A 53 1.68 -5.22 -1.16
CA GLN A 53 1.06 -5.46 -2.46
C GLN A 53 -0.40 -5.04 -2.47
N PHE A 54 -0.82 -4.27 -3.48
CA PHE A 54 -2.23 -3.96 -3.68
C PHE A 54 -2.97 -5.18 -4.25
N GLY A 55 -3.71 -5.85 -3.38
CA GLY A 55 -4.50 -7.04 -3.72
C GLY A 55 -4.11 -8.20 -2.81
N PHE A 56 -5.04 -8.58 -1.94
CA PHE A 56 -4.81 -9.61 -0.94
C PHE A 56 -4.89 -11.02 -1.53
N THR A 57 -3.88 -11.84 -1.21
CA THR A 57 -3.89 -13.31 -1.37
C THR A 57 -3.82 -13.93 0.02
N PRO A 58 -4.80 -14.74 0.45
CA PRO A 58 -4.72 -15.47 1.71
C PRO A 58 -3.60 -16.51 1.70
N GLY A 59 -3.00 -16.77 2.87
CA GLY A 59 -1.90 -17.74 3.00
C GLY A 59 -2.28 -19.19 2.66
N TRP A 60 -3.57 -19.53 2.62
CA TRP A 60 -4.07 -20.86 2.22
C TRP A 60 -4.37 -20.98 0.71
N ALA A 61 -4.20 -19.90 -0.05
CA ALA A 61 -4.45 -19.91 -1.48
C ALA A 61 -3.40 -20.75 -2.22
N LYS A 62 -3.84 -21.58 -3.17
CA LYS A 62 -2.93 -22.41 -4.00
C LYS A 62 -2.28 -21.63 -5.15
N LYS A 63 -2.77 -20.43 -5.46
CA LYS A 63 -2.30 -19.55 -6.53
C LYS A 63 -2.48 -18.10 -6.10
N GLN A 64 -1.63 -17.22 -6.64
CA GLN A 64 -1.78 -15.78 -6.48
C GLN A 64 -3.12 -15.29 -7.06
N TYR A 65 -3.83 -14.45 -6.32
CA TYR A 65 -4.98 -13.71 -6.82
C TYR A 65 -5.14 -12.39 -6.09
N TYR A 66 -5.80 -11.42 -6.72
CA TYR A 66 -5.84 -10.05 -6.21
C TYR A 66 -7.22 -9.69 -5.68
N MET A 67 -7.47 -9.92 -4.39
CA MET A 67 -8.65 -9.37 -3.72
C MET A 67 -8.40 -7.89 -3.39
N ILE A 68 -8.85 -7.00 -4.28
CA ILE A 68 -8.56 -5.56 -4.24
C ILE A 68 -9.59 -4.71 -3.48
N ASN A 69 -10.77 -5.24 -3.19
CA ASN A 69 -11.82 -4.55 -2.46
C ASN A 69 -12.44 -5.49 -1.41
N ALA A 70 -12.76 -4.96 -0.23
CA ALA A 70 -13.55 -5.63 0.80
C ALA A 70 -14.84 -4.83 1.02
N ARG A 71 -15.98 -5.52 1.10
CA ARG A 71 -17.28 -4.90 1.40
C ARG A 71 -17.39 -4.73 2.91
N ALA A 72 -17.78 -3.53 3.36
CA ALA A 72 -18.04 -3.21 4.76
C ALA A 72 -19.32 -3.88 5.27
#